data_AF-A0A822ED02-F1
#
_entry.id   AF-A0A822ED02-F1
#
_cell.length_a   1.000
_cell.length_b   1.000
_cell.length_c   1.000
_cell.angle_alpha   90.00
_cell.angle_beta   90.00
_cell.angle_gamma   90.00
#
_symmetry.space_group_name_H-M   'P 1'
#
loop_
_entity.id
_entity.type
_entity.pdbx_description
1 polymer ?
#
loop_
_entity_poly.entity_id
_entity_poly.type
_entity_poly.pdbx_seq_one_letter_code
_entity_poly.pdbx_strand_id
1 'polypeptide(L)' 'MKWVEGAKQGIVVAGGQGQGNGLTQLSCPEGVVVDQLGTVYVADEWNHRMMRWPNGAKQGSVIVGGNGRGGQSNQLNWPI' A
#
# COMPACT_ATOMS: atom_id res chain seq x y z
N MET A 1 9.85 1.77 -2.74
CA MET A 1 10.97 0.81 -2.98
C MET A 1 11.94 0.88 -1.82
N LYS A 2 12.73 -0.16 -1.59
CA LYS A 2 13.84 -0.18 -0.62
C LYS A 2 15.17 -0.36 -1.35
N TRP A 3 16.20 0.32 -0.88
CA TRP A 3 17.58 0.16 -1.35
C TRP A 3 18.44 -0.49 -0.26
N VAL A 4 19.40 -1.30 -0.67
CA VAL A 4 20.47 -1.80 0.18
C VAL A 4 21.75 -1.07 -0.22
N GLU A 5 22.65 -0.82 0.73
CA GLU A 5 23.92 -0.15 0.44
C GLU A 5 24.69 -0.88 -0.68
N GLY A 6 25.16 -0.12 -1.67
CA GLY A 6 25.84 -0.66 -2.86
C GLY A 6 24.93 -1.36 -3.88
N ALA A 7 23.60 -1.41 -3.68
CA ALA A 7 22.68 -2.03 -4.62
C ALA A 7 22.54 -1.25 -5.93
N LYS A 8 22.59 -1.96 -7.06
CA LYS A 8 22.34 -1.39 -8.41
C LYS A 8 20.87 -1.35 -8.81
N GLN A 9 20.00 -2.00 -8.04
CA GLN A 9 18.55 -2.03 -8.27
C GLN A 9 17.81 -1.97 -6.94
N GLY A 10 16.65 -1.31 -6.95
CA GLY A 10 15.75 -1.22 -5.80
C GLY A 10 14.88 -2.47 -5.69
N ILE A 11 14.47 -2.79 -4.47
CA ILE A 11 13.50 -3.85 -4.18
C ILE A 11 12.12 -3.21 -4.09
N VAL A 12 11.16 -3.75 -4.85
CA VAL A 12 9.74 -3.39 -4.69
C VAL A 12 9.25 -3.94 -3.35
N VAL A 13 8.70 -3.05 -2.51
CA VAL A 13 8.25 -3.39 -1.14
C VAL A 13 6.74 -3.19 -0.95
N ALA A 14 6.08 -2.49 -1.86
CA ALA A 14 4.64 -2.30 -1.90
C ALA A 14 4.22 -2.01 -3.35
N GLY A 15 3.07 -2.56 -3.77
CA GLY A 15 2.58 -2.44 -5.14
C GLY A 15 3.52 -3.06 -6.20
N GLY A 16 3.64 -2.38 -7.34
CA GLY A 16 4.61 -2.71 -8.39
C GLY A 16 4.09 -3.60 -9.53
N GLN A 17 2.81 -3.96 -9.54
CA GLN A 17 2.16 -4.70 -10.64
C GLN A 17 1.19 -3.83 -11.45
N GLY A 18 1.53 -2.54 -11.61
CA GLY A 18 0.71 -1.56 -12.32
C GLY A 18 -0.46 -1.03 -11.50
N GLN A 19 -1.25 -0.17 -12.13
CA GLN A 19 -2.47 0.40 -11.55
C GLN A 19 -3.56 -0.67 -11.44
N GLY A 20 -4.25 -0.72 -10.31
CA GLY A 20 -5.39 -1.62 -10.10
C GLY A 20 -5.73 -1.82 -8.63
N ASN A 21 -6.65 -2.74 -8.35
CA ASN A 21 -7.17 -3.02 -7.00
C ASN A 21 -6.72 -4.38 -6.43
N GLY A 22 -5.87 -5.13 -7.15
CA GLY A 22 -5.25 -6.34 -6.63
C GLY A 22 -4.39 -6.09 -5.39
N LEU A 23 -4.03 -7.15 -4.66
CA LEU A 23 -3.18 -7.05 -3.45
C LEU A 23 -1.71 -6.71 -3.76
N THR A 24 -1.32 -6.71 -5.03
CA THR A 24 0.01 -6.30 -5.53
C THR A 24 -0.05 -4.99 -6.33
N GLN A 25 -1.21 -4.35 -6.37
CA GLN A 25 -1.49 -3.14 -7.15
C GLN A 25 -1.95 -2.00 -6.24
N LEU A 26 -1.78 -0.78 -6.74
CA LEU A 26 -2.20 0.47 -6.11
C LEU A 26 -2.84 1.35 -7.19
N SER A 27 -3.69 2.30 -6.83
CA SER A 27 -4.29 3.28 -7.72
C SER A 27 -4.21 4.66 -7.09
N CYS A 28 -3.34 5.50 -7.66
CA CYS A 28 -3.01 6.85 -7.17
C CYS A 28 -2.74 6.90 -5.66
N PRO A 29 -1.75 6.14 -5.14
CA PRO A 29 -1.44 6.21 -3.72
C PRO A 29 -0.85 7.57 -3.34
N GLU A 30 -1.31 8.15 -2.23
CA GLU A 30 -0.89 9.48 -1.74
C GLU A 30 0.02 9.35 -0.50
N GLY A 31 -0.42 8.55 0.48
CA GLY A 31 0.28 8.37 1.75
C GLY A 31 1.17 7.15 1.81
N VAL A 32 2.36 7.29 2.41
CA VAL A 32 3.23 6.15 2.75
C VAL A 32 3.90 6.35 4.11
N VAL A 33 3.82 5.35 4.98
CA VAL A 33 4.58 5.31 6.25
C VAL A 33 5.25 3.96 6.42
N VAL A 34 6.36 3.93 7.15
CA VAL A 34 7.10 2.70 7.46
C VAL A 34 7.27 2.61 8.98
N ASP A 35 6.91 1.48 9.57
CA ASP A 35 7.12 1.25 11.00
C ASP A 35 8.56 0.79 11.33
N GLN A 36 8.87 0.61 12.62
CA GLN A 36 10.19 0.17 13.08
C GLN A 36 10.55 -1.26 12.65
N LEU A 37 9.57 -2.08 12.28
CA LEU A 37 9.76 -3.45 11.78
C LEU A 37 9.96 -3.48 10.25
N GLY A 38 9.84 -2.32 9.59
CA GLY A 38 9.92 -2.20 8.14
C GLY A 38 8.61 -2.54 7.41
N THR A 39 7.49 -2.60 8.12
CA THR A 39 6.15 -2.72 7.51
C THR A 39 5.82 -1.42 6.80
N VAL A 40 5.46 -1.50 5.52
CA VAL A 40 5.04 -0.35 4.72
C VAL A 40 3.52 -0.27 4.76
N TYR A 41 3.00 0.91 5.05
CA TYR A 41 1.58 1.23 4.98
C TYR A 41 1.38 2.25 3.86
N VAL A 42 0.37 2.03 3.04
CA VAL A 42 0.06 2.88 1.88
C VAL A 42 -1.40 3.26 1.91
N ALA A 43 -1.69 4.56 1.76
CA ALA A 43 -3.01 5.05 1.46
C ALA A 43 -3.25 4.92 -0.05
N ASP A 44 -4.07 3.94 -0.43
CA ASP A 44 -4.39 3.60 -1.82
C ASP A 44 -5.66 4.37 -2.21
N GLU A 45 -5.46 5.65 -2.54
CA GLU A 45 -6.46 6.71 -2.52
C GLU A 45 -7.69 6.38 -3.38
N TRP A 46 -7.48 6.03 -4.65
CA TRP A 46 -8.57 5.77 -5.61
C TRP A 46 -9.22 4.41 -5.39
N ASN A 47 -8.54 3.50 -4.68
CA ASN A 47 -9.15 2.25 -4.22
C ASN A 47 -9.84 2.42 -2.86
N HIS A 48 -9.80 3.60 -2.26
CA HIS A 48 -10.46 3.93 -0.99
C HIS A 48 -10.12 2.91 0.11
N ARG A 49 -8.83 2.59 0.24
CA ARG A 49 -8.33 1.60 1.21
C ARG A 49 -6.97 1.98 1.76
N MET A 50 -6.67 1.49 2.95
CA MET A 50 -5.30 1.45 3.47
C MET A 50 -4.78 0.03 3.30
N MET A 51 -3.55 -0.07 2.82
CA MET A 51 -2.86 -1.34 2.59
C MET A 51 -1.62 -1.43 3.47
N ARG A 52 -1.29 -2.63 3.95
CA ARG A 52 -0.02 -2.91 4.63
C ARG A 52 0.78 -4.00 3.92
N TRP A 53 2.10 -3.85 3.91
CA TRP A 53 3.09 -4.83 3.50
C TRP A 53 4.10 -5.03 4.61
N PRO A 54 4.03 -6.13 5.37
CA PRO A 54 5.12 -6.54 6.25
C PRO A 54 6.44 -6.64 5.47
N ASN A 55 7.56 -6.39 6.15
CA ASN A 55 8.87 -6.46 5.52
C ASN A 55 9.07 -7.83 4.82
N GLY A 56 9.38 -7.80 3.53
CA GLY A 56 9.56 -9.00 2.70
C GLY A 56 8.28 -9.63 2.13
N ALA A 57 7.09 -9.09 2.42
CA ALA A 57 5.83 -9.59 1.88
C ALA A 57 5.77 -9.42 0.35
N LYS A 58 5.25 -10.45 -0.34
CA LYS A 58 5.06 -10.42 -1.80
C LYS A 58 3.78 -9.70 -2.25
N GLN A 59 2.81 -9.59 -1.35
CA GLN A 59 1.54 -8.90 -1.57
C GLN A 59 1.10 -8.22 -0.27
N GLY A 60 0.23 -7.24 -0.41
CA GLY A 60 -0.30 -6.48 0.71
C GLY A 60 -1.51 -7.15 1.32
N SER A 61 -2.02 -6.53 2.37
CA SER A 61 -3.34 -6.83 2.94
C SER A 61 -4.07 -5.51 3.19
N VAL A 62 -5.38 -5.52 2.93
CA VAL A 62 -6.25 -4.40 3.31
C VAL A 62 -6.35 -4.38 4.83
N ILE A 63 -6.07 -3.22 5.43
CA ILE A 63 -6.26 -3.03 6.88
C ILE A 63 -7.57 -2.31 7.20
N VAL A 64 -8.03 -1.44 6.29
CA VAL A 64 -9.32 -0.74 6.36
C VAL A 64 -9.71 -0.24 4.96
N GLY A 65 -11.02 -0.09 4.72
CA GLY A 65 -11.56 0.37 3.44
C GLY A 65 -11.70 -0.75 2.39
N GLY A 66 -11.75 -0.36 1.12
CA GLY A 66 -11.87 -1.27 -0.02
C GLY A 66 -13.29 -1.72 -0.35
N ASN A 67 -14.30 -1.24 0.39
CA ASN A 67 -15.73 -1.53 0.16
C ASN A 67 -16.47 -0.33 -0.44
N GLY A 68 -15.77 0.42 -1.29
CA GLY A 68 -16.25 1.65 -1.90
C GLY A 68 -16.00 2.90 -1.05
N ARG A 69 -16.31 4.04 -1.65
CA ARG A 69 -16.18 5.37 -1.06
C ARG A 69 -17.28 5.59 -0.02
N GLY A 70 -16.94 5.99 1.20
CA GLY A 70 -17.95 6.37 2.19
C GLY A 70 -17.45 6.45 3.62
N GLY A 71 -18.38 6.61 4.55
CA GLY A 71 -18.13 6.74 5.99
C GLY A 71 -18.61 5.54 6.82
N GLN A 72 -18.97 4.42 6.18
CA GLN A 72 -19.26 3.18 6.90
C GLN A 72 -17.96 2.61 7.51
N SER A 73 -18.09 1.74 8.52
CA SER A 73 -16.95 1.21 9.28
C SER A 73 -15.87 0.50 8.45
N ASN A 74 -16.22 0.03 7.25
CA ASN A 74 -15.32 -0.65 6.31
C ASN A 74 -15.11 0.13 5.00
N GLN A 75 -15.47 1.42 4.97
CA GLN A 75 -15.30 2.32 3.84
C GLN A 75 -14.33 3.45 4.19
N LEU A 76 -13.63 3.96 3.18
CA LEU A 76 -12.82 5.17 3.30
C LEU A 76 -13.17 6.12 2.16
N ASN A 77 -12.69 7.36 2.25
CA ASN A 77 -12.99 8.40 1.29
C ASN A 77 -11.72 9.20 1.03
N TRP A 78 -11.04 8.91 -0.09
CA TRP A 78 -9.76 9.51 -0.48
C TRP A 78 -8.75 9.60 0.68
N PRO A 79 -8.35 8.44 1.24
CA PRO A 79 -7.40 8.43 2.35
C PRO A 79 -6.02 8.96 1.93
N ILE A 80 -5.36 9.65 2.86
CA ILE A 80 -3.98 10.14 2.76
C ILE A 80 -3.12 9.59 3.89
#